data_AF-W1XHD2-F1
#
_entry.id   AF-W1XHD2-F1
#
_cell.length_a   1.000
_cell.length_b   1.000
_cell.length_c   1.000
_cell.angle_alpha   90.00
_cell.angle_beta   90.00
_cell.angle_gamma   90.00
#
_symmetry.space_group_name_H-M   'P 1'
#
loop_
_entity.id
_entity.type
_entity.pdbx_description
1 polymer ?
#
loop_
_entity_poly.entity_id
_entity_poly.type
_entity_poly.pdbx_seq_one_letter_code
_entity_poly.pdbx_strand_id
1 'polypeptide(L)' 'EEFNKIIESGKPLMLIVPKGEIKHFRQSSIYPHVSESSEAGTSEVYVLNKKTLFK' A
#
# COMPACT_ATOMS: atom_id res chain seq x y z
N GLU A 1 14.65 3.13 6.31
CA GLU A 1 14.06 4.11 7.26
C GLU A 1 13.29 5.23 6.58
N GLU A 2 13.79 5.83 5.49
CA GLU A 2 13.10 6.95 4.82
C GLU A 2 11.70 6.61 4.31
N PHE A 3 11.51 5.42 3.74
CA PHE A 3 10.20 4.99 3.24
C PHE A 3 9.15 4.87 4.37
N ASN A 4 9.55 4.39 5.55
CA ASN A 4 8.66 4.32 6.72
C ASN A 4 8.24 5.73 7.17
N LYS A 5 9.15 6.72 7.13
CA LYS A 5 8.80 8.13 7.41
C LYS A 5 7.79 8.69 6.42
N ILE A 6 7.85 8.28 5.14
CA ILE A 6 6.87 8.70 4.13
C ILE A 6 5.50 8.08 4.44
N ILE A 7 5.45 6.82 4.85
CA ILE A 7 4.20 6.17 5.27
C ILE A 7 3.63 6.84 6.53
N GLU A 8 4.47 7.08 7.53
CA GLU A 8 4.09 7.74 8.79
C GLU A 8 3.62 9.19 8.57
N SER A 9 4.05 9.85 7.49
CA SER A 9 3.56 11.18 7.12
C SER A 9 2.05 11.21 6.83
N GLY A 10 1.42 10.05 6.62
CA GLY A 10 -0.01 9.93 6.36
C GLY A 10 -0.44 10.49 5.00
N LYS A 11 0.52 10.79 4.12
CA LYS A 11 0.25 11.17 2.72
C LYS A 11 -0.19 9.92 1.93
N PRO A 12 -1.14 10.05 1.00
CA PRO A 12 -1.52 8.96 0.12
C PRO A 12 -0.33 8.47 -0.71
N LEU A 13 -0.16 7.16 -0.81
CA LEU A 13 0.89 6.53 -1.61
C LEU A 13 0.29 5.41 -2.45
N MET A 14 0.80 5.22 -3.66
CA MET A 14 0.43 4.11 -4.52
C MET A 14 1.62 3.18 -4.68
N LEU A 15 1.42 1.89 -4.43
CA LEU A 15 2.41 0.83 -4.60
C LEU A 15 1.93 -0.16 -5.65
N ILE A 16 2.87 -0.60 -6.49
CA ILE A 16 2.64 -1.69 -7.44
C ILE A 16 3.45 -2.87 -6.94
N VAL A 17 2.76 -3.96 -6.64
CA VAL A 17 3.36 -5.18 -6.08
C VAL A 17 3.25 -6.29 -7.12
N PRO A 18 4.38 -6.81 -7.63
CA PRO A 18 4.38 -7.93 -8.57
C PRO A 18 3.69 -9.18 -7.99
N LYS A 19 3.05 -10.01 -8.83
CA LYS A 19 2.30 -11.20 -8.35
C LYS A 19 3.10 -12.14 -7.45
N GLY A 20 4.41 -12.31 -7.71
CA GLY A 20 5.29 -13.14 -6.88
C GLY A 20 5.52 -12.60 -5.47
N GLU A 21 5.37 -11.30 -5.27
CA GLU A 21 5.69 -10.60 -4.03
C GLU A 21 4.45 -10.30 -3.17
N ILE A 22 3.24 -10.52 -3.69
CA ILE A 22 1.99 -10.20 -2.97
C ILE A 22 1.95 -10.84 -1.58
N LYS A 23 2.33 -12.11 -1.47
CA LYS A 23 2.33 -12.81 -0.18
C LYS A 23 3.31 -12.17 0.80
N HIS A 24 4.50 -11.79 0.33
CA HIS A 24 5.50 -11.14 1.16
C HIS A 24 5.04 -9.73 1.57
N PHE A 25 4.46 -8.96 0.64
CA PHE A 25 3.90 -7.65 0.90
C PHE A 25 2.80 -7.68 1.96
N ARG A 26 1.87 -8.64 1.90
CA ARG A 26 0.79 -8.78 2.90
C ARG A 26 1.30 -9.11 4.32
N GLN A 27 2.53 -9.63 4.44
CA GLN A 27 3.19 -9.89 5.73
C GLN A 27 4.07 -8.73 6.21
N SER A 28 4.24 -7.70 5.37
CA SER A 28 5.07 -6.55 5.70
C SER A 28 4.41 -5.66 6.75
N SER A 29 5.23 -4.93 7.52
CA SER A 29 4.77 -3.96 8.51
C SER A 29 4.02 -2.76 7.92
N ILE A 30 4.08 -2.57 6.60
CA ILE A 30 3.45 -1.45 5.91
C ILE A 30 2.05 -1.78 5.39
N TYR A 31 1.69 -3.06 5.31
CA TYR A 31 0.39 -3.53 4.85
C TYR A 31 -0.80 -2.96 5.65
N PRO A 32 -0.72 -2.76 6.98
CA PRO A 32 -1.81 -2.14 7.75
C PRO A 32 -2.20 -0.72 7.29
N HIS A 33 -1.34 -0.03 6.52
CA HIS A 33 -1.63 1.29 5.98
C HIS A 33 -2.42 1.26 4.66
N VAL A 34 -2.64 0.07 4.07
CA VAL A 34 -3.42 -0.10 2.84
C VAL A 34 -4.87 0.32 3.07
N SER A 35 -5.35 1.19 2.21
CA SER A 35 -6.72 1.69 2.17
C SER A 35 -7.52 1.08 1.02
N GLU A 36 -6.89 0.88 -0.13
CA GLU A 36 -7.51 0.30 -1.33
C GLU A 36 -6.55 -0.63 -2.06
N SER A 37 -7.08 -1.62 -2.76
CA SER A 37 -6.31 -2.52 -3.61
C SER A 37 -7.05 -2.82 -4.92
N SER A 38 -6.31 -3.01 -6.00
CA SER A 38 -6.84 -3.41 -7.32
C SER A 38 -5.89 -4.39 -8.00
N GLU A 39 -6.44 -5.36 -8.75
CA GLU A 39 -5.64 -6.24 -9.59
C GLU A 39 -5.32 -5.55 -10.93
N ALA A 40 -4.07 -5.60 -11.36
CA ALA A 40 -3.59 -5.04 -12.61
C ALA A 40 -2.70 -6.04 -13.35
N GLY A 41 -3.33 -6.98 -14.06
CA GLY A 41 -2.65 -7.98 -14.89
C GLY A 41 -1.75 -8.92 -14.08
N THR A 42 -0.44 -8.68 -14.11
CA THR A 42 0.57 -9.48 -13.40
C THR A 42 0.99 -8.89 -12.06
N SER A 43 0.30 -7.84 -11.60
CA SER A 43 0.57 -7.15 -10.33
C SER A 43 -0.71 -6.79 -9.58
N GLU A 44 -0.58 -6.44 -8.31
CA GLU A 44 -1.62 -5.77 -7.52
C GLU A 44 -1.17 -4.34 -7.21
N VAL A 45 -2.10 -3.39 -7.35
CA VAL A 45 -1.90 -1.99 -7.00
C VAL A 45 -2.53 -1.75 -5.64
N TYR A 46 -1.81 -1.08 -4.75
CA TYR A 46 -2.26 -0.76 -3.40
C TYR A 46 -2.17 0.74 -3.17
N VAL A 47 -3.23 1.34 -2.62
CA VAL A 47 -3.21 2.72 -2.15
C VAL A 47 -3.12 2.72 -0.63
N LEU A 48 -2.13 3.40 -0.06
CA LEU A 48 -1.90 3.52 1.37
C LEU A 48 -2.33 4.90 1.86
N ASN A 49 -2.75 4.99 3.12
CA ASN A 49 -3.09 6.23 3.82
C ASN A 49 -4.10 7.14 3.07
N LYS A 50 -4.99 6.56 2.25
CA LYS A 50 -6.04 7.33 1.61
C LYS A 50 -7.07 7.69 2.67
N LYS A 51 -7.08 8.96 3.07
CA LYS A 51 -8.11 9.49 3.95
C LYS A 51 -9.44 9.45 3.20
N THR A 52 -10.39 8.66 3.67
CA THR A 52 -11.79 8.83 3.30
C THR A 52 -12.22 10.20 3.81
N LEU A 53 -12.53 11.12 2.89
CA LEU A 53 -12.96 12.48 3.23
C LEU A 53 -14.32 12.51 3.97
N PHE A 54 -14.98 11.36 4.10
CA PHE A 54 -16.27 11.25 4.74
C PHE A 54 -16.27 10.03 5.67
N LYS A 55 -16.50 10.29 6.96
CA LYS A 55 -16.89 9.31 7.98
C LYS A 55 -18.24 9.77 8.55
#